data_AF-A0A0K2YN46-F1
#
_entry.id   AF-A0A0K2YN46-F1
#
_cell.length_a   1.000
_cell.length_b   1.000
_cell.length_c   1.000
_cell.angle_alpha   90.00
_cell.angle_beta   90.00
_cell.angle_gamma   90.00
#
_symmetry.space_group_name_H-M   'P 1'
#
loop_
_entity.id
_entity.type
_entity.pdbx_description
1 polymer ?
#
loop_
_entity_poly.entity_id
_entity_poly.type
_entity_poly.pdbx_seq_one_letter_code
_entity_poly.pdbx_strand_id
1 'polypeptide(L)'
;MRTQCEHLALVTAVVTPLVAIGLGMGSTTAAAATPPTLSITVLGATDWTLTWDGTPAAGCALDIGGSIGAVPPSASIPVGAFPAGAHEVNVECPVGSGNASPTVTLYAPRGAENDMRTQFSNDTQGAFGS
;
A
#
# COMPACT_ATOMS: atom_id res chain seq x y z
N MET A 1 40.81 -6.49 -64.01
CA MET A 1 39.91 -6.04 -65.10
C MET A 1 38.85 -5.14 -64.48
N ARG A 2 38.75 -3.89 -64.98
CA ARG A 2 37.59 -2.95 -65.03
C ARG A 2 36.81 -2.72 -63.73
N THR A 3 36.95 -1.61 -62.99
CA THR A 3 36.59 -0.19 -63.24
C THR A 3 35.09 0.06 -63.48
N GLN A 4 34.58 1.11 -62.81
CA GLN A 4 33.36 1.93 -63.01
C GLN A 4 32.21 1.65 -62.03
N CYS A 5 31.86 2.56 -61.10
CA CYS A 5 31.35 3.95 -61.19
C CYS A 5 29.82 4.01 -61.38
N GLU A 6 29.24 5.01 -60.70
CA GLU A 6 27.89 5.59 -60.87
C GLU A 6 26.74 4.80 -60.18
N HIS A 7 25.77 5.39 -59.49
CA HIS A 7 25.13 6.70 -59.60
C HIS A 7 24.62 7.22 -58.24
N LEU A 8 24.82 8.52 -57.99
CA LEU A 8 23.93 9.32 -57.14
C LEU A 8 22.50 9.21 -57.71
N ALA A 9 21.50 8.94 -56.87
CA ALA A 9 20.11 9.28 -57.20
C ALA A 9 19.27 9.51 -55.93
N LEU A 10 18.90 10.77 -55.76
CA LEU A 10 17.75 11.32 -55.05
C LEU A 10 17.22 10.57 -53.81
N VAL A 11 17.50 11.14 -52.63
CA VAL A 11 16.61 10.98 -51.48
C VAL A 11 15.36 11.83 -51.74
N THR A 12 14.34 11.21 -52.29
CA THR A 12 13.01 11.82 -52.44
C THR A 12 12.40 11.95 -51.05
N ALA A 13 12.35 13.18 -50.54
CA ALA A 13 11.62 13.50 -49.31
C ALA A 13 10.13 13.25 -49.55
N VAL A 14 9.63 12.09 -49.12
CA VAL A 14 8.20 11.83 -49.03
C VAL A 14 7.69 12.59 -47.82
N VAL A 15 7.10 13.76 -48.07
CA VAL A 15 6.28 14.49 -47.11
C VAL A 15 5.01 13.67 -46.88
N THR A 16 5.06 12.74 -45.94
CA THR A 16 3.84 12.13 -45.39
C THR A 16 3.13 13.17 -44.54
N PRO A 17 1.82 13.43 -44.78
CA PRO A 17 1.06 14.32 -43.93
C PRO A 17 1.05 13.76 -42.51
N LEU A 18 1.43 14.60 -41.53
CA LEU A 18 1.14 14.37 -40.12
C LEU A 18 -0.36 14.12 -39.99
N VAL A 19 -0.78 12.87 -39.92
CA VAL A 19 -2.01 12.54 -39.21
C VAL A 19 -1.65 12.73 -37.75
N ALA A 20 -2.07 13.87 -37.21
CA ALA A 20 -2.14 14.09 -35.78
C ALA A 20 -3.16 13.09 -35.22
N ILE A 21 -2.70 11.85 -34.99
CA ILE A 21 -3.38 10.96 -34.05
C ILE A 21 -3.19 11.67 -32.73
N GLY A 22 -4.24 12.36 -32.29
CA GLY A 22 -4.35 12.85 -30.93
C GLY A 22 -4.18 11.65 -30.02
N LEU A 23 -2.95 11.39 -29.61
CA LEU A 23 -2.69 10.75 -28.34
C LEU A 23 -3.24 11.74 -27.33
N GLY A 24 -4.53 11.62 -27.07
CA GLY A 24 -5.10 12.03 -25.82
C GLY A 24 -4.29 11.28 -24.77
N MET A 25 -3.20 11.90 -24.34
CA MET A 25 -2.61 11.67 -23.04
C MET A 25 -3.68 12.13 -22.06
N GLY A 26 -4.72 11.31 -21.92
CA GLY A 26 -5.58 11.33 -20.78
C GLY A 26 -4.64 11.07 -19.64
N SER A 27 -4.22 12.13 -18.96
CA SER A 27 -3.91 12.08 -17.56
C SER A 27 -5.18 11.58 -16.87
N THR A 28 -5.43 10.28 -16.94
CA THR A 28 -6.28 9.64 -15.95
C THR A 28 -5.53 9.93 -14.66
N THR A 29 -6.04 10.88 -13.89
CA THR A 29 -5.68 11.03 -12.49
C THR A 29 -5.74 9.63 -11.92
N ALA A 30 -4.60 9.04 -11.56
CA ALA A 30 -4.62 7.84 -10.74
C ALA A 30 -5.44 8.24 -9.53
N ALA A 31 -6.65 7.71 -9.40
CA ALA A 31 -7.39 7.84 -8.17
C ALA A 31 -6.49 7.14 -7.14
N ALA A 32 -5.80 7.92 -6.31
CA ALA A 32 -5.10 7.37 -5.16
C ALA A 32 -6.17 6.62 -4.38
N ALA A 33 -6.06 5.29 -4.34
CA ALA A 33 -6.96 4.47 -3.58
C ALA A 33 -6.89 4.98 -2.13
N THR A 34 -8.03 5.16 -1.47
CA THR A 34 -8.02 5.53 -0.06
C THR A 34 -7.32 4.40 0.70
N PRO A 35 -6.23 4.69 1.42
CA PRO A 35 -5.56 3.67 2.20
C PRO A 35 -6.47 3.16 3.30
N PRO A 36 -6.41 1.85 3.62
CA PRO A 36 -7.19 1.31 4.72
C PRO A 36 -6.80 1.96 6.04
N THR A 37 -7.75 2.03 6.96
CA THR A 37 -7.52 2.49 8.33
C THR A 37 -7.23 1.30 9.24
N LEU A 38 -6.35 1.49 10.21
CA LEU A 38 -6.03 0.50 11.24
C LEU A 38 -5.97 1.21 12.59
N SER A 39 -6.53 0.59 13.62
CA SER A 39 -6.41 1.03 15.00
C SER A 39 -6.25 -0.14 15.95
N ILE A 40 -5.48 0.08 17.01
CA ILE A 40 -5.26 -0.87 18.10
C ILE A 40 -5.85 -0.26 19.36
N THR A 41 -6.67 -1.03 20.07
CA THR A 41 -7.28 -0.62 21.34
C THR A 41 -7.07 -1.69 22.40
N VAL A 42 -7.13 -1.28 23.66
CA VAL A 42 -6.97 -2.20 24.78
C VAL A 42 -8.30 -2.89 25.10
N LEU A 43 -8.30 -4.22 25.21
CA LEU A 43 -9.46 -5.00 25.65
C LEU A 43 -9.15 -5.72 26.96
N GLY A 44 -9.89 -5.39 28.03
CA GLY A 44 -9.69 -6.02 29.33
C GLY A 44 -8.27 -5.84 29.88
N ALA A 45 -7.75 -6.85 30.58
CA ALA A 45 -6.46 -6.78 31.29
C ALA A 45 -5.25 -7.35 30.52
N THR A 46 -5.47 -8.19 29.51
CA THR A 46 -4.37 -8.87 28.78
C THR A 46 -4.46 -8.81 27.25
N ASP A 47 -5.61 -8.47 26.68
CA ASP A 47 -5.86 -8.61 25.25
C ASP A 47 -5.82 -7.27 24.51
N TRP A 48 -5.55 -7.31 23.22
CA TRP A 48 -5.71 -6.15 22.35
C TRP A 48 -6.89 -6.36 21.42
N THR A 49 -7.49 -5.29 20.94
CA THR A 49 -8.47 -5.32 19.86
C THR A 49 -7.88 -4.60 18.66
N LEU A 50 -7.73 -5.32 17.55
CA LEU A 50 -7.39 -4.74 16.26
C LEU A 50 -8.69 -4.40 15.53
N THR A 51 -8.79 -3.17 15.04
CA THR A 51 -9.92 -2.72 14.22
C THR A 51 -9.40 -2.08 12.95
N TRP A 52 -9.94 -2.50 11.79
CA TRP A 52 -9.58 -1.94 10.51
C TRP A 52 -10.79 -1.73 9.60
N ASP A 53 -10.63 -0.82 8.66
CA ASP A 53 -11.57 -0.60 7.56
C ASP A 53 -10.81 -0.26 6.28
N GLY A 54 -10.85 -1.18 5.33
CA GLY A 54 -10.33 -1.02 3.96
C GLY A 54 -11.42 -0.96 2.90
N THR A 55 -12.69 -0.78 3.29
CA THR A 55 -13.77 -0.64 2.32
C THR A 55 -13.58 0.62 1.45
N PRO A 56 -13.99 0.60 0.17
CA PRO A 56 -14.71 -0.47 -0.54
C PRO A 56 -13.80 -1.55 -1.17
N ALA A 57 -12.50 -1.56 -0.90
CA ALA A 57 -11.60 -2.57 -1.48
C ALA A 57 -11.90 -3.97 -0.95
N ALA A 58 -11.60 -4.99 -1.77
CA ALA A 58 -11.77 -6.40 -1.43
C ALA A 58 -10.42 -7.12 -1.48
N GLY A 59 -10.34 -8.30 -0.85
CA GLY A 59 -9.11 -9.08 -0.80
C GLY A 59 -8.04 -8.37 0.03
N CYS A 60 -8.31 -8.22 1.32
CA CYS A 60 -7.38 -7.58 2.25
C CYS A 60 -6.45 -8.59 2.91
N ALA A 61 -5.25 -8.15 3.27
CA ALA A 61 -4.32 -8.90 4.10
C ALA A 61 -3.95 -8.08 5.35
N LEU A 62 -3.89 -8.76 6.49
CA LEU A 62 -3.36 -8.24 7.74
C LEU A 62 -1.97 -8.83 7.93
N ASP A 63 -0.97 -7.97 8.10
CA ASP A 63 0.38 -8.35 8.51
C ASP A 63 0.55 -8.05 10.00
N ILE A 64 0.99 -9.05 10.76
CA ILE A 64 1.41 -8.89 12.15
C ILE A 64 2.82 -9.47 12.32
N GLY A 65 3.81 -8.61 12.50
CA GLY A 65 5.20 -9.01 12.71
C GLY A 65 5.77 -9.88 11.58
N GLY A 66 5.33 -9.67 10.34
CA GLY A 66 5.71 -10.46 9.16
C GLY A 66 4.83 -11.68 8.89
N SER A 67 3.82 -11.92 9.73
CA SER A 67 2.83 -12.99 9.51
C SER A 67 1.62 -12.44 8.78
N ILE A 68 1.50 -12.79 7.49
CA ILE A 68 0.45 -12.28 6.61
C ILE A 68 -0.74 -13.26 6.58
N GLY A 69 -1.94 -12.75 6.85
CA GLY A 69 -3.19 -13.50 6.79
C GLY A 69 -4.27 -12.77 5.98
N ALA A 70 -5.06 -13.53 5.20
CA ALA A 70 -6.21 -12.97 4.51
C ALA A 70 -7.33 -12.60 5.49
N VAL A 71 -7.90 -11.40 5.34
CA VAL A 71 -8.91 -10.84 6.23
C VAL A 71 -10.09 -10.23 5.46
N PRO A 72 -11.28 -10.12 6.09
CA PRO A 72 -12.38 -9.37 5.50
C PRO A 72 -12.01 -7.87 5.33
N PRO A 73 -12.71 -7.13 4.45
CA PRO A 73 -12.47 -5.71 4.20
C PRO A 73 -12.51 -4.82 5.44
N SER A 74 -13.30 -5.20 6.43
CA SER A 74 -13.37 -4.54 7.72
C SER A 74 -13.69 -5.57 8.81
N ALA A 75 -13.05 -5.43 9.96
CA ALA A 75 -13.42 -6.16 11.18
C ALA A 75 -12.86 -5.47 12.42
N SER A 76 -13.37 -5.93 13.57
CA SER A 76 -12.82 -5.68 14.89
C SER A 76 -12.65 -7.02 15.58
N ILE A 77 -11.42 -7.43 15.85
CA ILE A 77 -11.12 -8.73 16.44
C ILE A 77 -10.26 -8.58 17.70
N PRO A 78 -10.56 -9.34 18.77
CA PRO A 78 -9.62 -9.49 19.86
C PRO A 78 -8.43 -10.33 19.36
N VAL A 79 -7.23 -9.85 19.63
CA VAL A 79 -5.99 -10.59 19.46
C VAL A 79 -5.44 -10.89 20.85
N GLY A 80 -5.12 -12.17 21.06
CA GLY A 80 -4.67 -12.66 22.36
C GLY A 80 -3.26 -12.20 22.73
N ALA A 81 -2.67 -12.89 23.70
CA ALA A 81 -1.32 -12.58 24.16
C ALA A 81 -0.27 -12.76 23.05
N PHE A 82 0.45 -11.68 22.76
CA PHE A 82 1.62 -11.71 21.87
C PHE A 82 2.88 -12.12 22.62
N PRO A 83 3.86 -12.77 21.95
CA PRO A 83 5.21 -12.91 22.49
C PRO A 83 5.80 -11.54 22.86
N ALA A 84 6.68 -11.53 23.86
CA ALA A 84 7.36 -10.30 24.27
C ALA A 84 8.13 -9.68 23.09
N GLY A 85 7.94 -8.38 22.85
CA GLY A 85 8.57 -7.69 21.73
C GLY A 85 7.69 -6.58 21.13
N ALA A 86 8.21 -5.97 20.07
CA ALA A 86 7.50 -5.02 19.22
C ALA A 86 7.03 -5.75 17.96
N HIS A 87 5.75 -5.60 17.62
CA HIS A 87 5.12 -6.24 16.47
C HIS A 87 4.53 -5.15 15.58
N GLU A 88 5.02 -5.07 14.35
CA GLU A 88 4.47 -4.16 13.35
C GLU A 88 3.16 -4.73 12.82
N VAL A 89 2.12 -3.89 12.78
CA VAL A 89 0.79 -4.26 12.31
C VAL A 89 0.38 -3.32 11.20
N ASN A 90 0.01 -3.87 10.05
CA ASN A 90 -0.56 -3.11 8.95
C ASN A 90 -1.62 -3.93 8.22
N VAL A 91 -2.50 -3.25 7.48
CA VAL A 91 -3.51 -3.88 6.61
C VAL A 91 -3.29 -3.38 5.20
N GLU A 92 -3.30 -4.27 4.22
CA GLU A 92 -3.20 -3.93 2.80
C GLU A 92 -4.47 -4.37 2.05
N CYS A 93 -5.06 -3.47 1.25
CA CYS A 93 -6.28 -3.73 0.49
C CYS A 93 -6.26 -3.02 -0.87
N PRO A 94 -6.32 -3.74 -2.02
CA PRO A 94 -6.19 -5.20 -2.17
C PRO A 94 -4.74 -5.69 -1.94
N VAL A 95 -4.55 -6.97 -1.60
CA VAL A 95 -3.22 -7.56 -1.40
C VAL A 95 -2.31 -7.34 -2.62
N GLY A 96 -1.08 -6.89 -2.39
CA GLY A 96 -0.07 -6.67 -3.44
C GLY A 96 -0.31 -5.42 -4.29
N SER A 97 -1.17 -4.50 -3.85
CA SER A 97 -1.42 -3.22 -4.53
C SER A 97 -0.52 -2.08 -4.06
N GLY A 98 0.12 -2.23 -2.90
CA GLY A 98 0.80 -1.16 -2.18
C GLY A 98 -0.16 -0.22 -1.44
N ASN A 99 -1.47 -0.43 -1.51
CA ASN A 99 -2.47 0.36 -0.77
C ASN A 99 -2.61 -0.18 0.66
N ALA A 100 -1.63 0.17 1.49
CA ALA A 100 -1.53 -0.28 2.88
C ALA A 100 -1.88 0.82 3.88
N SER A 101 -2.33 0.41 5.06
CA SER A 101 -2.53 1.29 6.20
C SER A 101 -1.18 1.76 6.73
N PRO A 102 -1.15 2.84 7.51
CA PRO A 102 -0.01 3.13 8.37
C PRO A 102 0.33 1.92 9.24
N THR A 103 1.63 1.71 9.47
CA THR A 103 2.11 0.61 10.30
C THR A 103 2.08 1.00 11.78
N VAL A 104 1.28 0.30 12.58
CA VAL A 104 1.22 0.51 14.03
C VAL A 104 2.14 -0.49 14.73
N THR A 105 2.97 -0.02 15.66
CA THR A 105 3.79 -0.91 16.49
C THR A 105 3.05 -1.28 17.77
N LEU A 106 2.74 -2.57 17.92
CA LEU A 106 2.19 -3.15 19.14
C LEU A 106 3.32 -3.63 20.05
N TYR A 107 3.32 -3.21 21.31
CA TYR A 107 4.31 -3.62 22.31
C TYR A 107 3.73 -4.65 23.28
N ALA A 108 4.37 -5.81 23.38
CA ALA A 108 3.95 -6.93 24.24
C ALA A 108 5.08 -7.37 25.19
N PRO A 109 4.77 -7.99 26.35
CA PRO A 109 3.42 -8.22 26.89
C PRO A 109 2.75 -6.91 27.34
N ARG A 110 1.45 -6.96 27.61
CA ARG A 110 0.72 -5.78 28.09
C ARG A 110 1.26 -5.29 29.44
N GLY A 111 1.20 -3.98 29.63
CA GLY A 111 1.64 -3.29 30.83
C GLY A 111 1.59 -1.79 30.60
N ALA A 112 1.43 -0.98 31.66
CA ALA A 112 1.17 0.46 31.52
C ALA A 112 2.13 1.19 30.56
N GLU A 113 3.42 0.84 30.58
CA GLU A 113 4.42 1.41 29.66
C GLU A 113 4.18 1.00 28.20
N ASN A 114 3.96 -0.28 27.94
CA ASN A 114 3.71 -0.82 26.60
C ASN A 114 2.35 -0.37 26.04
N ASP A 115 1.36 -0.20 26.92
CA ASP A 115 0.04 0.35 26.61
C ASP A 115 0.18 1.79 26.12
N MET A 116 0.92 2.64 26.84
CA MET A 116 1.19 4.01 26.40
C MET A 116 1.99 4.06 25.09
N ARG A 117 2.99 3.20 24.91
CA ARG A 117 3.80 3.15 23.67
C ARG A 117 2.96 2.71 22.47
N THR A 118 2.09 1.72 22.66
CA THR A 118 1.20 1.24 21.59
C THR A 118 0.16 2.30 21.23
N GLN A 119 -0.46 2.95 22.22
CA GLN A 119 -1.40 4.06 21.96
C GLN A 119 -0.72 5.23 21.27
N PHE A 120 0.49 5.60 21.71
CA PHE A 120 1.25 6.64 21.02
C PHE A 120 1.56 6.25 19.57
N SER A 121 1.96 4.99 19.31
CA SER A 121 2.17 4.51 17.94
C SER A 121 0.87 4.54 17.12
N ASN A 122 -0.25 4.18 17.73
CA ASN A 122 -1.55 4.20 17.07
C ASN A 122 -1.97 5.63 16.68
N ASP A 123 -1.82 6.58 17.60
CA ASP A 123 -2.28 7.96 17.43
C ASP A 123 -1.37 8.77 16.49
N THR A 124 -0.05 8.55 16.56
CA THR A 124 0.91 9.26 15.69
C THR A 124 0.84 8.79 14.25
N GLN A 125 0.56 7.50 14.02
CA GLN A 125 0.41 6.96 12.67
C GLN A 125 -0.93 7.37 12.02
N GLY A 126 -1.94 7.74 12.83
CA GLY A 126 -3.15 8.42 12.35
C GLY A 126 -2.98 9.92 12.08
N ALA A 127 -2.00 10.58 12.69
CA ALA A 127 -1.80 12.03 12.60
C ALA A 127 -0.77 12.48 11.54
N PHE A 128 0.21 11.63 11.21
CA PHE A 128 1.26 11.93 10.22
C PHE A 128 1.25 10.93 9.07
N GLY A 129 0.04 10.65 8.55
CA GLY A 129 -0.19 9.69 7.47
C GLY A 129 0.86 9.75 6.36
N SER A 130 1.33 8.57 5.96
CA SER A 130 2.08 8.30 4.74
C SER A 130 1.21 8.52 3.50
#